data_AF-A0A971WGK3-F1
#
_entry.id   AF-A0A971WGK3-F1
#
_cell.length_a   1.000
_cell.length_b   1.000
_cell.length_c   1.000
_cell.angle_alpha   90.00
_cell.angle_beta   90.00
_cell.angle_gamma   90.00
#
_symmetry.space_group_name_H-M   'P 1'
#
loop_
_entity.id
_entity.type
_entity.pdbx_description
1 polymer ?
#
loop_
_entity_poly.entity_id
_entity_poly.type
_entity_poly.pdbx_seq_one_letter_code
_entity_poly.pdbx_strand_id
1 'polypeptide(L)'
;MIPNNPREQLIKLGAEKLADALLDLSTRSDQAAQLVEQLLSPPRENLRHLKARIRGLRQRKRFLGAREAQSYASDLSDLLADIQRNIEDPKIGLELVVAFFESDNKVLESCDDSYGNVGEVFRYDATELFTHYAQDIEDKSYLSDLVFKLYQEDEYGVREELVDHAFQFLPEAALRSLAQRFWENAENIDKTTKDSQYDARHSLFAVESLARQLHDAPLYERAALATWPDLSSKTCLDIAEVYLEAQESEKALDWIKKVPPEMALDDYKRDKLLLDIYRKIDNQEKLAEVAWRIFRQHK
;
A
#
# COMPACT_ATOMS: atom_id res chain seq x y z
N MET A 1 14.48 30.09 16.90
CA MET A 1 14.36 30.51 15.50
C MET A 1 15.22 29.59 14.67
N ILE A 2 14.61 28.70 13.88
CA ILE A 2 15.35 27.86 12.94
C ILE A 2 15.72 28.78 11.75
N PRO A 3 16.99 28.88 11.35
CA PRO A 3 17.39 29.75 10.24
C PRO A 3 16.67 29.36 8.94
N ASN A 4 16.47 30.32 8.04
CA ASN A 4 16.07 30.01 6.66
C ASN A 4 17.17 29.17 5.99
N ASN A 5 16.79 28.00 5.47
CA ASN A 5 17.64 27.01 4.81
C ASN A 5 18.85 26.52 5.67
N PRO A 6 18.59 25.83 6.80
CA PRO A 6 19.63 25.43 7.74
C PRO A 6 20.64 24.45 7.13
N ARG A 7 20.24 23.63 6.16
CA ARG A 7 21.12 22.68 5.48
C ARG A 7 22.25 23.37 4.73
N GLU A 8 21.96 24.41 3.95
CA GLU A 8 22.99 25.16 3.21
C GLU A 8 23.97 25.87 4.14
N GLN A 9 23.49 26.41 5.25
CA GLN A 9 24.34 27.08 6.23
C GLN A 9 25.28 26.09 6.91
N LEU A 10 24.78 24.90 7.26
CA LEU A 10 25.60 23.82 7.82
C LEU A 10 26.67 23.36 6.82
N ILE A 11 26.33 23.16 5.54
CA ILE A 11 27.32 22.79 4.51
C ILE A 11 28.44 23.83 4.40
N LYS A 12 28.13 25.12 4.51
CA LYS A 12 29.14 26.21 4.47
C LYS A 12 30.12 26.19 5.66
N LEU A 13 29.83 25.48 6.75
CA LEU A 13 30.73 25.38 7.90
C LEU A 13 31.92 24.44 7.66
N GLY A 14 31.88 23.62 6.62
CA GLY A 14 32.93 22.65 6.31
C GLY A 14 32.72 21.30 7.00
N ALA A 15 33.26 20.24 6.38
CA ALA A 15 33.04 18.87 6.82
C ALA A 15 33.64 18.61 8.22
N GLU A 16 34.78 19.21 8.53
CA GLU A 16 35.49 19.05 9.80
C GLU A 16 34.64 19.55 10.98
N LYS A 17 34.08 20.76 10.84
CA LYS A 17 33.26 21.37 11.88
C LYS A 17 31.93 20.64 12.10
N LEU A 18 31.38 20.04 11.03
CA LEU A 18 30.20 19.19 11.13
C LEU A 18 30.52 17.85 11.79
N ALA A 19 31.66 17.23 11.48
CA ALA A 19 32.12 16.01 12.11
C ALA A 19 32.36 16.19 13.61
N ASP A 20 33.03 17.26 14.02
CA ASP A 20 33.25 17.59 15.45
C ASP A 20 31.94 17.81 16.19
N ALA A 21 30.96 18.49 15.56
CA ALA A 21 29.64 18.69 16.15
C ALA A 21 28.85 17.39 16.28
N LEU A 22 28.94 16.49 15.29
CA LEU A 22 28.34 15.15 15.34
C LEU A 22 28.97 14.31 16.46
N LEU A 23 30.30 14.38 16.63
CA LEU A 23 31.00 13.72 17.71
C LEU A 23 30.59 14.28 19.08
N ASP A 24 30.51 15.60 19.25
CA ASP A 24 30.02 16.19 20.51
C ASP A 24 28.57 15.75 20.80
N LEU A 25 27.70 15.73 19.77
CA LEU A 25 26.33 15.25 19.91
C LEU A 25 26.27 13.78 20.31
N SER A 26 27.13 12.94 19.75
CA SER A 26 27.21 11.50 20.07
C SER A 26 27.53 11.24 21.54
N THR A 27 28.26 12.13 22.21
CA THR A 27 28.54 11.98 23.65
C THR A 27 27.31 12.18 24.55
N ARG A 28 26.24 12.76 24.01
CA ARG A 28 25.04 13.18 24.78
C ARG A 28 23.75 12.52 24.28
N SER A 29 23.81 11.74 23.21
CA SER A 29 22.64 11.07 22.63
C SER A 29 23.04 9.72 22.04
N ASP A 30 22.44 8.65 22.55
CA ASP A 30 22.65 7.28 22.07
C ASP A 30 22.28 7.14 20.58
N GLN A 31 21.24 7.85 20.14
CA GLN A 31 20.86 7.90 18.72
C GLN A 31 21.94 8.58 17.87
N ALA A 32 22.54 9.66 18.37
CA ALA A 32 23.63 10.32 17.65
C ALA A 32 24.91 9.47 17.64
N ALA A 33 25.17 8.72 18.71
CA ALA A 33 26.26 7.75 18.75
C ALA A 33 26.08 6.62 17.73
N GLN A 34 24.89 6.04 17.64
CA GLN A 34 24.59 5.04 16.61
C GLN A 34 24.73 5.58 15.19
N LEU A 35 24.29 6.82 14.95
CA LEU A 35 24.46 7.46 13.64
C LEU A 35 25.93 7.64 13.27
N VAL A 36 26.77 8.09 14.20
CA VAL A 36 28.21 8.23 13.97
C VAL A 36 28.85 6.86 13.70
N GLU A 37 28.50 5.84 14.48
CA GLU A 37 29.00 4.47 14.27
C GLU A 37 28.60 3.93 12.88
N GLN A 38 27.35 4.13 12.46
CA GLN A 38 26.88 3.77 11.12
C GLN A 38 27.63 4.52 10.00
N LEU A 39 27.82 5.84 10.14
CA LEU A 39 28.51 6.65 9.12
C LEU A 39 29.99 6.26 8.95
N LEU A 40 30.61 5.76 10.03
CA LEU A 40 32.01 5.33 10.02
C LEU A 40 32.19 3.85 9.65
N SER A 41 31.11 3.05 9.73
CA SER A 41 31.14 1.63 9.44
C SER A 41 31.26 1.35 7.93
N PRO A 42 32.10 0.37 7.51
CA PRO A 42 32.12 -0.08 6.12
C PRO A 42 30.73 -0.53 5.66
N PRO A 43 30.37 -0.37 4.36
CA PRO A 43 29.04 -0.75 3.84
C PRO A 43 28.60 -2.18 4.21
N ARG A 44 29.55 -3.11 4.31
CA ARG A 44 29.29 -4.51 4.71
C ARG A 44 28.85 -4.63 6.18
N GLU A 45 29.40 -3.82 7.07
CA GLU A 45 29.01 -3.82 8.50
C GLU A 45 27.64 -3.18 8.68
N ASN A 46 27.34 -2.11 7.95
CA ASN A 46 26.00 -1.51 7.90
C ASN A 46 24.94 -2.51 7.42
N LEU A 47 25.22 -3.25 6.33
CA LEU A 47 24.32 -4.31 5.87
C LEU A 47 24.10 -5.41 6.93
N ARG A 48 25.16 -5.82 7.63
CA ARG A 48 25.04 -6.82 8.72
C ARG A 48 24.19 -6.29 9.87
N HIS A 49 24.37 -5.02 10.24
CA HIS A 49 23.59 -4.37 11.28
C HIS A 49 22.10 -4.26 10.90
N LEU A 50 21.79 -3.84 9.68
CA LEU A 50 20.40 -3.78 9.17
C LEU A 50 19.74 -5.16 9.16
N LYS A 51 20.44 -6.19 8.66
CA LYS A 51 19.95 -7.59 8.70
C LYS A 51 19.72 -8.07 10.13
N ALA A 52 20.55 -7.66 11.09
CA ALA A 52 20.38 -8.00 12.49
C ALA A 52 19.16 -7.30 13.11
N ARG A 53 18.94 -6.01 12.80
CA ARG A 53 17.75 -5.25 13.24
C ARG A 53 16.46 -5.88 12.72
N ILE A 54 16.37 -6.18 11.42
CA ILE A 54 15.20 -6.85 10.82
C ILE A 54 14.96 -8.21 11.48
N ARG A 55 16.00 -9.02 11.67
CA ARG A 55 15.88 -10.31 12.37
C ARG A 55 15.39 -10.14 13.81
N GLY A 56 15.83 -9.07 14.47
CA GLY A 56 15.42 -8.71 15.84
C GLY A 56 13.93 -8.43 15.96
N LEU A 57 13.28 -7.90 14.91
CA LEU A 57 11.82 -7.67 14.88
C LEU A 57 11.07 -8.97 15.18
N ARG A 58 11.48 -10.08 14.54
CA ARG A 58 10.85 -11.39 14.75
C ARG A 58 11.13 -12.04 16.11
N GLN A 59 12.08 -11.48 16.88
CA GLN A 59 12.51 -12.06 18.17
C GLN A 59 11.93 -11.32 19.37
N ARG A 60 11.22 -10.20 19.15
CA ARG A 60 10.60 -9.43 20.23
C ARG A 60 9.51 -10.28 20.92
N LYS A 61 9.68 -10.49 22.23
CA LYS A 61 8.73 -11.24 23.08
C LYS A 61 7.84 -10.34 23.93
N ARG A 62 8.27 -9.11 24.19
CA ARG A 62 7.54 -8.16 25.03
C ARG A 62 6.43 -7.52 24.21
N PHE A 63 5.21 -7.58 24.75
CA PHE A 63 4.08 -6.85 24.20
C PHE A 63 4.17 -5.35 24.50
N LEU A 64 3.87 -4.51 23.51
CA LEU A 64 3.84 -3.05 23.63
C LEU A 64 2.41 -2.54 23.73
N GLY A 65 2.12 -1.69 24.70
CA GLY A 65 0.82 -1.00 24.76
C GLY A 65 0.68 0.07 23.67
N ALA A 66 -0.53 0.59 23.45
CA ALA A 66 -0.82 1.56 22.37
C ALA A 66 0.10 2.79 22.33
N ARG A 67 0.49 3.32 23.50
CA ARG A 67 1.44 4.45 23.58
C ARG A 67 2.84 4.08 23.11
N GLU A 68 3.31 2.88 23.44
CA GLU A 68 4.62 2.38 23.03
C GLU A 68 4.63 1.96 21.55
N ALA A 69 3.49 1.51 21.02
CA ALA A 69 3.32 1.16 19.61
C ALA A 69 3.60 2.36 18.69
N GLN A 70 3.21 3.58 19.10
CA GLN A 70 3.50 4.79 18.32
C GLN A 70 5.01 5.07 18.20
N SER A 71 5.76 5.01 19.32
CA SER A 71 7.21 5.14 19.27
C SER A 71 7.86 4.01 18.47
N TYR A 72 7.31 2.80 18.59
CA TYR A 72 7.81 1.66 17.83
C TYR A 72 7.57 1.80 16.33
N ALA A 73 6.43 2.35 15.90
CA ALA A 73 6.20 2.69 14.50
C ALA A 73 7.28 3.66 13.98
N SER A 74 7.63 4.69 14.76
CA SER A 74 8.74 5.60 14.40
C SER A 74 10.08 4.86 14.26
N ASP A 75 10.40 3.93 15.18
CA ASP A 75 11.63 3.12 15.09
C ASP A 75 11.67 2.23 13.83
N LEU A 76 10.51 1.74 13.37
CA LEU A 76 10.37 0.94 12.15
C LEU A 76 10.54 1.81 10.90
N SER A 77 9.91 2.99 10.85
CA SER A 77 10.12 3.98 9.78
C SER A 77 11.58 4.40 9.69
N ASP A 78 12.24 4.66 10.82
CA ASP A 78 13.66 4.99 10.87
C ASP A 78 14.55 3.84 10.36
N LEU A 79 14.17 2.58 10.61
CA LEU A 79 14.86 1.42 10.05
C LEU A 79 14.75 1.37 8.51
N LEU A 80 13.57 1.66 7.95
CA LEU A 80 13.38 1.72 6.50
C LEU A 80 14.18 2.88 5.88
N ALA A 81 14.15 4.06 6.51
CA ALA A 81 14.95 5.20 6.10
C ALA A 81 16.47 4.91 6.17
N ASP A 82 16.93 4.13 7.17
CA ASP A 82 18.31 3.67 7.23
C ASP A 82 18.67 2.72 6.08
N ILE A 83 17.75 1.82 5.69
CA ILE A 83 17.97 0.94 4.53
C ILE A 83 18.15 1.81 3.28
N GLN A 84 17.23 2.76 3.03
CA GLN A 84 17.31 3.64 1.87
C GLN A 84 18.59 4.48 1.82
N ARG A 85 19.05 4.99 2.97
CA ARG A 85 20.25 5.84 3.04
C ARG A 85 21.56 5.07 2.82
N ASN A 86 21.61 3.80 3.23
CA ASN A 86 22.87 3.06 3.32
C ASN A 86 23.03 1.97 2.25
N ILE A 87 21.96 1.59 1.55
CA ILE A 87 21.97 0.48 0.59
C ILE A 87 21.70 1.03 -0.81
N GLU A 88 22.77 1.12 -1.62
CA GLU A 88 22.67 1.59 -2.99
C GLU A 88 22.27 0.49 -3.98
N ASP A 89 22.60 -0.78 -3.68
CA ASP A 89 22.27 -1.90 -4.57
C ASP A 89 20.76 -2.21 -4.50
N PRO A 90 20.02 -2.08 -5.61
CA PRO A 90 18.56 -2.22 -5.56
C PRO A 90 18.10 -3.61 -5.18
N LYS A 91 18.85 -4.65 -5.55
CA LYS A 91 18.48 -6.03 -5.22
C LYS A 91 18.66 -6.31 -3.74
N ILE A 92 19.76 -5.87 -3.16
CA ILE A 92 19.99 -5.98 -1.71
C ILE A 92 18.97 -5.15 -0.93
N GLY A 93 18.67 -3.93 -1.39
CA GLY A 93 17.65 -3.06 -0.79
C GLY A 93 16.29 -3.75 -0.79
N LEU A 94 15.85 -4.25 -1.93
CA LEU A 94 14.60 -4.98 -2.08
C LEU A 94 14.54 -6.23 -1.19
N GLU A 95 15.60 -7.03 -1.12
CA GLU A 95 15.67 -8.21 -0.24
C GLU A 95 15.50 -7.85 1.25
N LEU A 96 16.01 -6.69 1.68
CA LEU A 96 15.82 -6.21 3.06
C LEU A 96 14.36 -5.78 3.30
N VAL A 97 13.75 -5.08 2.35
CA VAL A 97 12.34 -4.67 2.46
C VAL A 97 11.41 -5.89 2.45
N VAL A 98 11.69 -6.89 1.61
CA VAL A 98 10.98 -8.18 1.62
C VAL A 98 11.11 -8.85 3.00
N ALA A 99 12.31 -8.90 3.57
CA ALA A 99 12.52 -9.48 4.89
C ALA A 99 11.81 -8.70 6.01
N PHE A 100 11.66 -7.38 5.85
CA PHE A 100 10.86 -6.51 6.72
C PHE A 100 9.38 -6.85 6.62
N PHE A 101 8.80 -6.92 5.41
CA PHE A 101 7.41 -7.34 5.20
C PHE A 101 7.13 -8.70 5.85
N GLU A 102 7.98 -9.70 5.61
CA GLU A 102 7.84 -11.03 6.23
C GLU A 102 7.99 -11.05 7.77
N SER A 103 8.22 -9.89 8.43
CA SER A 103 8.22 -9.76 9.88
C SER A 103 6.91 -9.20 10.46
N ASP A 104 6.00 -8.72 9.61
CA ASP A 104 4.74 -8.07 9.97
C ASP A 104 3.89 -8.83 10.99
N ASN A 105 3.62 -10.12 10.79
CA ASN A 105 2.76 -10.90 11.68
C ASN A 105 3.34 -10.85 13.11
N LYS A 106 4.64 -11.11 13.25
CA LYS A 106 5.31 -11.10 14.55
C LYS A 106 5.37 -9.71 15.16
N VAL A 107 5.53 -8.67 14.33
CA VAL A 107 5.57 -7.27 14.76
C VAL A 107 4.20 -6.84 15.27
N LEU A 108 3.14 -7.05 14.50
CA LEU A 108 1.76 -6.68 14.82
C LEU A 108 1.22 -7.48 16.02
N GLU A 109 1.53 -8.77 16.14
CA GLU A 109 1.22 -9.57 17.34
C GLU A 109 1.91 -9.06 18.61
N SER A 110 3.01 -8.31 18.48
CA SER A 110 3.82 -7.83 19.61
C SER A 110 3.42 -6.45 20.11
N CYS A 111 2.37 -5.83 19.56
CA CYS A 111 1.91 -4.51 19.97
C CYS A 111 0.39 -4.33 19.87
N ASP A 112 -0.15 -3.41 20.66
CA ASP A 112 -1.49 -2.89 20.48
C ASP A 112 -1.49 -1.83 19.37
N ASP A 113 -1.80 -2.27 18.15
CA ASP A 113 -1.91 -1.40 16.98
C ASP A 113 -3.35 -0.98 16.67
N SER A 114 -4.19 -0.82 17.69
CA SER A 114 -5.60 -0.40 17.51
C SER A 114 -5.77 0.96 16.84
N TYR A 115 -4.73 1.82 16.86
CA TYR A 115 -4.69 3.09 16.13
C TYR A 115 -4.11 2.98 14.71
N GLY A 116 -3.59 1.82 14.32
CA GLY A 116 -3.06 1.54 12.98
C GLY A 116 -1.65 2.06 12.69
N ASN A 117 -0.99 2.74 13.64
CA ASN A 117 0.31 3.38 13.42
C ASN A 117 1.39 2.41 12.93
N VAL A 118 1.42 1.17 13.43
CA VAL A 118 2.43 0.17 13.03
C VAL A 118 2.07 -0.40 11.67
N GLY A 119 0.80 -0.76 11.44
CA GLY A 119 0.31 -1.23 10.15
C GLY A 119 0.54 -0.21 9.02
N GLU A 120 0.40 1.09 9.30
CA GLU A 120 0.68 2.16 8.34
C GLU A 120 2.14 2.19 7.86
N VAL A 121 3.11 1.82 8.70
CA VAL A 121 4.53 1.72 8.28
C VAL A 121 4.70 0.63 7.21
N PHE A 122 4.00 -0.49 7.35
CA PHE A 122 4.03 -1.55 6.33
C PHE A 122 3.29 -1.13 5.05
N ARG A 123 2.09 -0.54 5.20
CA ARG A 123 1.29 -0.12 4.05
C ARG A 123 1.98 0.96 3.23
N TYR A 124 2.55 1.97 3.87
CA TYR A 124 3.05 3.17 3.19
C TYR A 124 4.58 3.18 3.09
N ASP A 125 5.30 3.30 4.21
CA ASP A 125 6.76 3.48 4.19
C ASP A 125 7.49 2.29 3.53
N ALA A 126 7.08 1.07 3.88
CA ALA A 126 7.70 -0.14 3.32
C ALA A 126 7.34 -0.34 1.84
N THR A 127 6.11 -0.01 1.44
CA THR A 127 5.68 -0.07 0.03
C THR A 127 6.37 0.99 -0.82
N GLU A 128 6.53 2.21 -0.31
CA GLU A 128 7.29 3.27 -0.98
C GLU A 128 8.73 2.82 -1.21
N LEU A 129 9.37 2.27 -0.19
CA LEU A 129 10.75 1.78 -0.30
C LEU A 129 10.87 0.53 -1.19
N PHE A 130 9.89 -0.37 -1.16
CA PHE A 130 9.82 -1.50 -2.09
C PHE A 130 9.77 -0.98 -3.53
N THR A 131 8.87 -0.03 -3.80
CA THR A 131 8.68 0.56 -5.13
C THR A 131 9.95 1.25 -5.59
N HIS A 132 10.60 2.02 -4.72
CA HIS A 132 11.87 2.69 -4.98
C HIS A 132 12.94 1.72 -5.52
N TYR A 133 13.17 0.59 -4.85
CA TYR A 133 14.15 -0.38 -5.31
C TYR A 133 13.66 -1.21 -6.50
N ALA A 134 12.37 -1.54 -6.56
CA ALA A 134 11.79 -2.38 -7.61
C ALA A 134 11.84 -1.72 -9.01
N GLN A 135 11.85 -0.39 -9.07
CA GLN A 135 11.98 0.35 -10.33
C GLN A 135 13.27 -0.01 -11.08
N ASP A 136 14.38 -0.16 -10.37
CA ASP A 136 15.71 -0.43 -10.93
C ASP A 136 16.01 -1.93 -11.16
N ILE A 137 15.05 -2.82 -10.86
CA ILE A 137 15.19 -4.26 -11.10
C ILE A 137 14.70 -4.62 -12.51
N GLU A 138 15.60 -5.15 -13.34
CA GLU A 138 15.28 -5.54 -14.72
C GLU A 138 14.37 -6.78 -14.81
N ASP A 139 14.56 -7.75 -13.91
CA ASP A 139 13.79 -8.99 -13.90
C ASP A 139 12.38 -8.75 -13.31
N LYS A 140 11.44 -8.37 -14.19
CA LYS A 140 10.05 -8.13 -13.82
C LYS A 140 9.29 -9.40 -13.45
N SER A 141 9.74 -10.58 -13.91
CA SER A 141 9.16 -11.86 -13.48
C SER A 141 9.45 -12.11 -12.00
N TYR A 142 10.71 -11.87 -11.59
CA TYR A 142 11.10 -11.94 -10.18
C TYR A 142 10.29 -10.99 -9.30
N LEU A 143 10.04 -9.75 -9.75
CA LEU A 143 9.19 -8.81 -9.01
C LEU A 143 7.73 -9.30 -8.90
N SER A 144 7.16 -9.82 -9.99
CA SER A 144 5.82 -10.40 -9.98
C SER A 144 5.73 -11.60 -9.02
N ASP A 145 6.75 -12.44 -8.96
CA ASP A 145 6.83 -13.57 -8.01
C ASP A 145 6.87 -13.08 -6.56
N LEU A 146 7.64 -12.03 -6.27
CA LEU A 146 7.71 -11.42 -4.95
C LEU A 146 6.37 -10.82 -4.52
N VAL A 147 5.74 -10.01 -5.38
CA VAL A 147 4.44 -9.38 -5.06
C VAL A 147 3.38 -10.46 -4.82
N PHE A 148 3.32 -11.48 -5.68
CA PHE A 148 2.40 -12.59 -5.51
C PHE A 148 2.61 -13.30 -4.16
N LYS A 149 3.85 -13.65 -3.83
CA LYS A 149 4.18 -14.33 -2.56
C LYS A 149 3.81 -13.47 -1.36
N LEU A 150 4.27 -12.21 -1.35
CA LEU A 150 4.06 -11.31 -0.22
C LEU A 150 2.58 -11.07 0.03
N TYR A 151 1.78 -10.84 -1.02
CA TYR A 151 0.36 -10.58 -0.90
C TYR A 151 -0.41 -11.80 -0.40
N GLN A 152 -0.05 -13.02 -0.83
CA GLN A 152 -0.71 -14.24 -0.36
C GLN A 152 -0.43 -14.54 1.12
N GLU A 153 0.70 -14.05 1.65
CA GLU A 153 1.10 -14.20 3.06
C GLU A 153 0.71 -12.96 3.90
N ASP A 154 -0.31 -12.20 3.51
CA ASP A 154 -0.79 -10.98 4.19
C ASP A 154 -1.92 -11.27 5.19
N GLU A 155 -1.55 -11.74 6.39
CA GLU A 155 -2.53 -12.12 7.42
C GLU A 155 -3.25 -10.90 8.04
N TYR A 156 -2.67 -9.71 7.94
CA TYR A 156 -3.15 -8.49 8.61
C TYR A 156 -3.64 -7.39 7.65
N GLY A 157 -3.62 -7.62 6.34
CA GLY A 157 -4.03 -6.62 5.35
C GLY A 157 -3.13 -5.38 5.35
N VAL A 158 -1.81 -5.59 5.50
CA VAL A 158 -0.81 -4.52 5.51
C VAL A 158 0.09 -4.52 4.28
N ARG A 159 -0.14 -5.44 3.35
CA ARG A 159 0.64 -5.60 2.11
C ARG A 159 -0.20 -5.31 0.85
N GLU A 160 -1.45 -4.90 1.00
CA GLU A 160 -2.37 -4.60 -0.12
C GLU A 160 -1.79 -3.57 -1.10
N GLU A 161 -1.12 -2.54 -0.57
CA GLU A 161 -0.51 -1.46 -1.33
C GLU A 161 0.58 -1.94 -2.32
N LEU A 162 1.21 -3.12 -2.09
CA LEU A 162 2.13 -3.72 -3.05
C LEU A 162 1.45 -4.05 -4.38
N VAL A 163 0.19 -4.45 -4.32
CA VAL A 163 -0.62 -4.73 -5.52
C VAL A 163 -1.17 -3.42 -6.06
N ASP A 164 -1.72 -2.54 -5.24
CA ASP A 164 -2.32 -1.26 -5.66
C ASP A 164 -1.35 -0.30 -6.36
N HIS A 165 -0.05 -0.48 -6.13
CA HIS A 165 1.02 0.30 -6.74
C HIS A 165 1.92 -0.49 -7.70
N ALA A 166 1.51 -1.70 -8.08
CA ALA A 166 2.29 -2.56 -8.97
C ALA A 166 2.63 -1.89 -10.32
N PHE A 167 1.75 -1.03 -10.86
CA PHE A 167 2.01 -0.29 -12.11
C PHE A 167 3.25 0.62 -12.06
N GLN A 168 3.72 0.99 -10.87
CA GLN A 168 4.90 1.85 -10.70
C GLN A 168 6.21 1.14 -11.04
N PHE A 169 6.24 -0.20 -11.02
CA PHE A 169 7.45 -0.99 -11.24
C PHE A 169 7.26 -2.21 -12.15
N LEU A 170 6.02 -2.61 -12.48
CA LEU A 170 5.70 -3.66 -13.45
C LEU A 170 5.12 -3.08 -14.75
N PRO A 171 5.58 -3.54 -15.93
CA PRO A 171 4.95 -3.19 -17.20
C PRO A 171 3.56 -3.84 -17.34
N GLU A 172 2.71 -3.28 -18.21
CA GLU A 172 1.34 -3.76 -18.43
C GLU A 172 1.24 -5.28 -18.68
N ALA A 173 2.15 -5.84 -19.48
CA ALA A 173 2.17 -7.28 -19.74
C ALA A 173 2.38 -8.11 -18.46
N ALA A 174 3.24 -7.65 -17.55
CA ALA A 174 3.48 -8.32 -16.27
C ALA A 174 2.28 -8.15 -15.32
N LEU A 175 1.63 -6.98 -15.30
CA LEU A 175 0.38 -6.78 -14.54
C LEU A 175 -0.73 -7.72 -15.01
N ARG A 176 -0.90 -7.90 -16.33
CA ARG A 176 -1.87 -8.84 -16.90
C ARG A 176 -1.55 -10.29 -16.51
N SER A 177 -0.29 -10.70 -16.61
CA SER A 177 0.13 -12.03 -16.17
C SER A 177 -0.06 -12.24 -14.66
N LEU A 178 0.20 -11.22 -13.84
CA LEU A 178 0.01 -11.28 -12.40
C LEU A 178 -1.49 -11.37 -12.04
N ALA A 179 -2.35 -10.61 -12.71
CA ALA A 179 -3.80 -10.69 -12.54
C ALA A 179 -4.33 -12.08 -12.92
N GLN A 180 -3.85 -12.64 -14.04
CA GLN A 180 -4.18 -14.01 -14.43
C GLN A 180 -3.74 -15.03 -13.36
N ARG A 181 -2.52 -14.90 -12.82
CA ARG A 181 -2.01 -15.80 -11.79
C ARG A 181 -2.84 -15.75 -10.51
N PHE A 182 -3.25 -14.56 -10.05
CA PHE A 182 -4.16 -14.43 -8.90
C PHE A 182 -5.53 -15.04 -9.18
N TRP A 183 -6.06 -14.88 -10.39
CA TRP A 183 -7.31 -15.52 -10.80
C TRP A 183 -7.20 -17.05 -10.75
N GLU A 184 -6.17 -17.62 -11.37
CA GLU A 184 -5.91 -19.06 -11.37
C GLU A 184 -5.72 -19.60 -9.96
N ASN A 185 -5.04 -18.85 -9.07
CA ASN A 185 -4.92 -19.19 -7.67
C ASN A 185 -6.31 -19.27 -6.98
N ALA A 186 -7.15 -18.25 -7.19
CA ALA A 186 -8.52 -18.22 -6.65
C ALA A 186 -9.41 -19.37 -7.15
N GLU A 187 -9.19 -19.86 -8.37
CA GLU A 187 -9.89 -21.02 -8.93
C GLU A 187 -9.40 -22.35 -8.35
N ASN A 188 -8.10 -22.45 -8.06
CA ASN A 188 -7.47 -23.67 -7.57
C ASN A 188 -7.61 -23.89 -6.05
N ILE A 189 -7.93 -22.85 -5.28
CA ILE A 189 -8.18 -22.98 -3.83
C ILE A 189 -9.45 -23.79 -3.57
N ASP A 190 -9.36 -24.79 -2.68
CA ASP A 190 -10.50 -25.58 -2.24
C ASP A 190 -11.40 -24.78 -1.29
N LYS A 191 -12.54 -24.28 -1.78
CA LYS A 191 -13.45 -23.39 -1.04
C LYS A 191 -14.36 -24.12 -0.03
N THR A 192 -14.00 -25.33 0.39
CA THR A 192 -14.78 -26.12 1.36
C THR A 192 -14.73 -25.56 2.78
N THR A 193 -13.67 -24.84 3.15
CA THR A 193 -13.53 -24.19 4.46
C THR A 193 -13.71 -22.67 4.36
N LYS A 194 -14.05 -22.03 5.48
CA LYS A 194 -14.20 -20.57 5.54
C LYS A 194 -12.88 -19.85 5.27
N ASP A 195 -11.77 -20.37 5.80
CA ASP A 195 -10.44 -19.78 5.61
C ASP A 195 -10.06 -19.84 4.12
N SER A 196 -10.25 -20.98 3.47
CA SER A 196 -9.98 -21.10 2.03
C SER A 196 -10.92 -20.25 1.17
N GLN A 197 -12.16 -20.00 1.61
CA GLN A 197 -13.04 -19.04 0.94
C GLN A 197 -12.52 -17.61 1.07
N TYR A 198 -11.95 -17.26 2.22
CA TYR A 198 -11.28 -15.98 2.43
C TYR A 198 -10.05 -15.87 1.51
N ASP A 199 -9.18 -16.87 1.47
CA ASP A 199 -7.96 -16.86 0.63
C ASP A 199 -8.29 -16.72 -0.87
N ALA A 200 -9.37 -17.38 -1.32
CA ALA A 200 -9.86 -17.24 -2.68
C ALA A 200 -10.37 -15.81 -2.97
N ARG A 201 -11.08 -15.19 -2.03
CA ARG A 201 -11.51 -13.79 -2.16
C ARG A 201 -10.34 -12.83 -2.11
N HIS A 202 -9.38 -13.06 -1.22
CA HIS A 202 -8.15 -12.28 -1.12
C HIS A 202 -7.43 -12.22 -2.48
N SER A 203 -7.29 -13.38 -3.12
CA SER A 203 -6.73 -13.47 -4.47
C SER A 203 -7.55 -12.69 -5.51
N LEU A 204 -8.89 -12.69 -5.42
CA LEU A 204 -9.74 -11.92 -6.33
C LEU A 204 -9.67 -10.41 -6.10
N PHE A 205 -9.46 -9.95 -4.86
CA PHE A 205 -9.20 -8.53 -4.58
C PHE A 205 -7.93 -8.03 -5.27
N ALA A 206 -6.88 -8.85 -5.32
CA ALA A 206 -5.70 -8.51 -6.13
C ALA A 206 -6.03 -8.39 -7.63
N VAL A 207 -6.91 -9.25 -8.16
CA VAL A 207 -7.38 -9.10 -9.55
C VAL A 207 -8.15 -7.81 -9.74
N GLU A 208 -9.06 -7.47 -8.83
CA GLU A 208 -9.81 -6.21 -8.86
C GLU A 208 -8.86 -5.00 -8.90
N SER A 209 -7.86 -4.96 -8.01
CA SER A 209 -6.86 -3.88 -7.99
C SER A 209 -6.08 -3.78 -9.30
N LEU A 210 -5.54 -4.90 -9.80
CA LEU A 210 -4.77 -4.93 -11.04
C LEU A 210 -5.62 -4.57 -12.26
N ALA A 211 -6.88 -5.02 -12.31
CA ALA A 211 -7.81 -4.68 -13.38
C ALA A 211 -8.08 -3.17 -13.44
N ARG A 212 -8.23 -2.52 -12.27
CA ARG A 212 -8.41 -1.06 -12.20
C ARG A 212 -7.17 -0.32 -12.70
N GLN A 213 -5.97 -0.74 -12.31
CA GLN A 213 -4.69 -0.19 -12.80
C GLN A 213 -4.53 -0.37 -14.32
N LEU A 214 -5.02 -1.47 -14.87
CA LEU A 214 -5.02 -1.76 -16.31
C LEU A 214 -6.13 -1.03 -17.09
N HIS A 215 -7.01 -0.29 -16.41
CA HIS A 215 -8.27 0.22 -16.96
C HIS A 215 -9.13 -0.86 -17.65
N ASP A 216 -9.06 -2.10 -17.16
CA ASP A 216 -9.76 -3.27 -17.68
C ASP A 216 -11.05 -3.50 -16.89
N ALA A 217 -12.05 -2.64 -17.13
CA ALA A 217 -13.32 -2.70 -16.43
C ALA A 217 -14.07 -4.05 -16.57
N PRO A 218 -14.04 -4.74 -17.73
CA PRO A 218 -14.61 -6.09 -17.84
C PRO A 218 -13.92 -7.13 -16.95
N LEU A 219 -12.60 -7.08 -16.79
CA LEU A 219 -11.89 -7.95 -15.85
C LEU A 219 -12.27 -7.64 -14.41
N TYR A 220 -12.35 -6.35 -14.05
CA TYR A 220 -12.81 -5.92 -12.73
C TYR A 220 -14.22 -6.44 -12.41
N GLU A 221 -15.17 -6.25 -13.35
CA GLU A 221 -16.55 -6.72 -13.20
C GLU A 221 -16.58 -8.23 -12.93
N ARG A 222 -15.83 -9.01 -13.71
CA ARG A 222 -15.76 -10.47 -13.53
C ARG A 222 -15.20 -10.86 -12.17
N ALA A 223 -14.16 -10.19 -11.70
CA ALA A 223 -13.55 -10.44 -10.39
C ALA A 223 -14.52 -10.09 -9.27
N ALA A 224 -15.12 -8.89 -9.30
CA ALA A 224 -16.10 -8.44 -8.31
C ALA A 224 -17.31 -9.38 -8.18
N LEU A 225 -17.81 -9.90 -9.32
CA LEU A 225 -18.90 -10.88 -9.33
C LEU A 225 -18.49 -12.26 -8.80
N ALA A 226 -17.23 -12.66 -8.99
CA ALA A 226 -16.70 -13.89 -8.40
C ALA A 226 -16.48 -13.76 -6.88
N THR A 227 -16.10 -12.57 -6.41
CA THR A 227 -15.91 -12.27 -4.99
C THR A 227 -17.25 -12.21 -4.24
N TRP A 228 -18.22 -11.52 -4.83
CA TRP A 228 -19.53 -11.21 -4.24
C TRP A 228 -20.69 -11.60 -5.16
N PRO A 229 -21.09 -12.88 -5.17
CA PRO A 229 -22.20 -13.35 -6.01
C PRO A 229 -23.55 -12.70 -5.66
N ASP A 230 -23.74 -12.39 -4.38
CA ASP A 230 -24.89 -11.65 -3.88
C ASP A 230 -24.67 -10.16 -4.21
N LEU A 231 -25.23 -9.72 -5.34
CA LEU A 231 -25.02 -8.42 -5.98
C LEU A 231 -25.39 -7.22 -5.07
N SER A 232 -24.52 -6.86 -4.14
CA SER A 232 -24.78 -5.78 -3.18
C SER A 232 -24.80 -4.41 -3.87
N SER A 233 -25.47 -3.42 -3.27
CA SER A 233 -25.44 -2.03 -3.74
C SER A 233 -24.00 -1.53 -3.87
N LYS A 234 -23.14 -1.83 -2.89
CA LYS A 234 -21.73 -1.45 -2.90
C LYS A 234 -21.00 -2.04 -4.12
N THR A 235 -21.13 -3.35 -4.35
CA THR A 235 -20.51 -4.03 -5.50
C THR A 235 -20.93 -3.41 -6.83
N CYS A 236 -22.23 -3.08 -7.00
CA CYS A 236 -22.70 -2.42 -8.21
C CYS A 236 -22.07 -1.03 -8.41
N LEU A 237 -21.93 -0.26 -7.33
CA LEU A 237 -21.34 1.08 -7.39
C LEU A 237 -19.83 1.05 -7.63
N ASP A 238 -19.13 0.08 -7.05
CA ASP A 238 -17.70 -0.12 -7.27
C ASP A 238 -17.43 -0.50 -8.75
N ILE A 239 -18.22 -1.42 -9.33
CA ILE A 239 -18.13 -1.75 -10.76
C ILE A 239 -18.47 -0.53 -11.63
N ALA A 240 -19.51 0.24 -11.28
CA ALA A 240 -19.87 1.45 -12.02
C ALA A 240 -18.75 2.50 -12.00
N GLU A 241 -18.09 2.69 -10.86
CA GLU A 241 -16.95 3.59 -10.71
C GLU A 241 -15.80 3.20 -11.65
N VAL A 242 -15.44 1.91 -11.70
CA VAL A 242 -14.36 1.42 -12.58
C VAL A 242 -14.70 1.59 -14.07
N TYR A 243 -15.95 1.34 -14.49
CA TYR A 243 -16.37 1.65 -15.86
C TYR A 243 -16.31 3.15 -16.18
N LEU A 244 -16.65 4.01 -15.23
CA LEU A 244 -16.57 5.46 -15.41
C LEU A 244 -15.12 5.95 -15.56
N GLU A 245 -14.19 5.36 -14.80
CA GLU A 245 -12.74 5.59 -14.91
C GLU A 245 -12.22 5.15 -16.28
N ALA A 246 -12.67 3.99 -16.78
CA ALA A 246 -12.39 3.47 -18.11
C ALA A 246 -13.12 4.23 -19.24
N GLN A 247 -13.80 5.35 -18.94
CA GLN A 247 -14.56 6.19 -19.88
C GLN A 247 -15.80 5.52 -20.52
N GLU A 248 -16.24 4.37 -20.01
CA GLU A 248 -17.44 3.65 -20.47
C GLU A 248 -18.69 4.10 -19.69
N SER A 249 -19.03 5.38 -19.82
CA SER A 249 -20.06 6.05 -19.01
C SER A 249 -21.46 5.41 -19.11
N GLU A 250 -21.81 4.83 -20.26
CA GLU A 250 -23.10 4.13 -20.44
C GLU A 250 -23.16 2.82 -19.64
N LYS A 251 -22.11 2.01 -19.65
CA LYS A 251 -22.04 0.79 -18.83
C LYS A 251 -22.02 1.10 -17.34
N ALA A 252 -21.30 2.15 -16.94
CA ALA A 252 -21.32 2.65 -15.57
C ALA A 252 -22.77 2.98 -15.13
N LEU A 253 -23.52 3.67 -15.99
CA LEU A 253 -24.93 3.99 -15.73
C LEU A 253 -25.80 2.75 -15.58
N ASP A 254 -25.59 1.74 -16.43
CA ASP A 254 -26.35 0.48 -16.37
C ASP A 254 -26.10 -0.28 -15.07
N TRP A 255 -24.86 -0.26 -14.56
CA TRP A 255 -24.54 -0.81 -13.24
C TRP A 255 -25.21 -0.06 -12.09
N ILE A 256 -25.28 1.28 -12.13
CA ILE A 256 -26.00 2.07 -11.12
C ILE A 256 -27.52 1.77 -11.13
N LYS A 257 -28.11 1.54 -12.31
CA LYS A 257 -29.55 1.23 -12.42
C LYS A 257 -29.92 -0.11 -11.77
N LYS A 258 -28.97 -1.04 -11.62
CA LYS A 258 -29.20 -2.33 -10.93
C LYS A 258 -29.41 -2.16 -9.43
N VAL A 259 -29.01 -1.03 -8.84
CA VAL A 259 -29.20 -0.75 -7.41
C VAL A 259 -30.63 -0.26 -7.15
N PRO A 260 -31.47 -1.01 -6.42
CA PRO A 260 -32.84 -0.61 -6.12
C PRO A 260 -32.87 0.77 -5.44
N PRO A 261 -33.79 1.68 -5.82
CA PRO A 261 -33.90 3.00 -5.20
C PRO A 261 -34.12 2.95 -3.67
N GLU A 262 -34.80 1.90 -3.18
CA GLU A 262 -35.11 1.68 -1.78
C GLU A 262 -33.88 1.28 -0.94
N MET A 263 -32.88 0.65 -1.57
CA MET A 263 -31.60 0.30 -0.94
C MET A 263 -30.55 1.42 -1.05
N ALA A 264 -30.92 2.54 -1.65
CA ALA A 264 -30.03 3.66 -1.95
C ALA A 264 -30.35 4.93 -1.14
N LEU A 265 -31.11 4.78 -0.06
CA LEU A 265 -31.32 5.86 0.90
C LEU A 265 -29.95 6.29 1.45
N ASP A 266 -29.60 7.54 1.16
CA ASP A 266 -28.38 8.25 1.60
C ASP A 266 -27.04 7.79 1.03
N ASP A 267 -27.02 7.23 -0.18
CA ASP A 267 -25.77 6.87 -0.84
C ASP A 267 -25.13 8.07 -1.59
N TYR A 268 -24.35 8.86 -0.85
CA TYR A 268 -23.52 9.95 -1.40
C TYR A 268 -22.64 9.48 -2.58
N LYS A 269 -22.14 8.24 -2.56
CA LYS A 269 -21.31 7.69 -3.63
C LYS A 269 -22.12 7.51 -4.90
N ARG A 270 -23.32 6.94 -4.82
CA ARG A 270 -24.23 6.81 -5.98
C ARG A 270 -24.50 8.15 -6.64
N ASP A 271 -24.83 9.15 -5.84
CA ASP A 271 -25.23 10.46 -6.34
C ASP A 271 -24.06 11.21 -6.98
N LYS A 272 -22.86 11.11 -6.40
CA LYS A 272 -21.62 11.61 -7.00
C LYS A 272 -21.35 10.95 -8.36
N LEU A 273 -21.43 9.62 -8.44
CA LEU A 273 -21.23 8.89 -9.68
C LEU A 273 -22.25 9.28 -10.76
N LEU A 274 -23.52 9.42 -10.39
CA LEU A 274 -24.57 9.87 -11.32
C LEU A 274 -24.31 11.29 -11.85
N LEU A 275 -23.84 12.22 -11.02
CA LEU A 275 -23.46 13.55 -11.49
C LEU A 275 -22.34 13.47 -12.54
N ASP A 276 -21.30 12.68 -12.27
CA ASP A 276 -20.15 12.58 -13.18
C ASP A 276 -20.52 11.86 -14.48
N ILE A 277 -21.33 10.80 -14.41
CA ILE A 277 -21.86 10.10 -15.58
C ILE A 277 -22.72 11.04 -16.44
N TYR A 278 -23.72 11.69 -15.85
CA TYR A 278 -24.63 12.57 -16.61
C TYR A 278 -23.91 13.78 -17.20
N ARG A 279 -22.86 14.28 -16.54
CA ARG A 279 -21.97 15.29 -17.12
C ARG A 279 -21.22 14.76 -18.33
N LYS A 280 -20.69 13.53 -18.29
CA LYS A 280 -19.94 12.93 -19.41
C LYS A 280 -20.82 12.58 -20.61
N ILE A 281 -22.06 12.15 -20.40
CA ILE A 281 -23.00 11.83 -21.50
C ILE A 281 -23.88 13.02 -21.93
N ASP A 282 -23.57 14.23 -21.45
CA ASP A 282 -24.28 15.48 -21.71
C ASP A 282 -25.81 15.44 -21.46
N ASN A 283 -26.23 14.73 -20.41
CA ASN A 283 -27.64 14.65 -20.02
C ASN A 283 -27.97 15.70 -18.96
N GLN A 284 -28.21 16.94 -19.41
CA GLN A 284 -28.45 18.10 -18.53
C GLN A 284 -29.71 17.96 -17.66
N GLU A 285 -30.75 17.30 -18.17
CA GLU A 285 -32.00 17.09 -17.43
C GLU A 285 -31.77 16.20 -16.21
N LYS A 286 -31.17 15.02 -16.42
CA LYS A 286 -30.87 14.08 -15.33
C LYS A 286 -29.79 14.60 -14.40
N LEU A 287 -28.82 15.36 -14.92
CA LEU A 287 -27.83 16.05 -14.09
C LEU A 287 -28.50 17.02 -13.11
N ALA A 288 -29.44 17.84 -13.58
CA ALA A 288 -30.18 18.78 -12.75
C ALA A 288 -31.06 18.07 -11.69
N GLU A 289 -31.72 16.97 -12.07
CA GLU A 289 -32.50 16.15 -11.14
C GLU A 289 -31.64 15.63 -9.97
N VAL A 290 -30.47 15.06 -10.27
CA VAL A 290 -29.56 14.52 -9.25
C VAL A 290 -28.99 15.63 -8.36
N ALA A 291 -28.53 16.74 -8.96
CA ALA A 291 -28.01 17.88 -8.20
C ALA A 291 -29.06 18.44 -7.23
N TRP A 292 -30.32 18.50 -7.67
CA TRP A 292 -31.42 18.97 -6.84
C TRP A 292 -31.78 18.00 -5.71
N ARG A 293 -31.67 16.68 -5.93
CA ARG A 293 -31.85 15.67 -4.88
C ARG A 293 -30.80 15.82 -3.78
N ILE A 294 -29.52 15.91 -4.14
CA ILE A 294 -28.42 16.12 -3.19
C ILE A 294 -28.65 17.40 -2.37
N PHE A 295 -29.02 18.49 -3.04
CA PHE A 295 -29.29 19.77 -2.36
C PHE A 295 -30.40 19.67 -1.31
N ARG A 296 -31.42 18.84 -1.53
CA ARG A 296 -32.52 18.65 -0.56
C ARG A 296 -32.14 17.78 0.63
N GLN A 297 -31.21 16.84 0.46
CA GLN A 297 -30.78 15.93 1.55
C GLN A 297 -29.86 16.62 2.57
N HIS A 298 -29.19 17.71 2.21
CA HIS A 298 -28.29 18.47 3.09
C HIS A 298 -28.93 19.73 3.72
N LYS A 299 -30.27 19.78 3.82
CA LYS A 299 -31.02 20.82 4.54
C LYS A 299 -31.57 20.30 5.84
#